data_AF-A0A3D1G7H3-F1
#
_entry.id   AF-A0A3D1G7H3-F1
#
_cell.length_a   1.000
_cell.length_b   1.000
_cell.length_c   1.000
_cell.angle_alpha   90.00
_cell.angle_beta   90.00
_cell.angle_gamma   90.00
#
_symmetry.space_group_name_H-M   'P 1'
#
loop_
_entity.id
_entity.type
_entity.pdbx_description
1 polymer ?
#
loop_
_entity_poly.entity_id
_entity_poly.type
_entity_poly.pdbx_seq_one_letter_code
_entity_poly.pdbx_strand_id
1 'polypeptide(L)' 'MHFRYSEWDINNLLDSDKPFDKLWDLFQQLLTIASGDISQALSWLTDLDKEYNITDQFEEDYSIGDFI' A
#
# COMPACT_ATOMS: atom_id res chain seq x y z
N MET A 1 -16.78 29.50 -16.57
CA MET A 1 -16.16 28.44 -15.75
C MET A 1 -15.95 27.23 -16.63
N HIS A 2 -14.71 26.80 -16.86
CA HIS A 2 -14.43 25.55 -17.56
C HIS A 2 -14.24 24.47 -16.51
N PHE A 3 -15.20 23.56 -16.41
CA PHE A 3 -15.05 22.34 -15.63
C PHE A 3 -14.29 21.34 -16.51
N ARG A 4 -13.06 21.00 -16.11
CA ARG A 4 -12.35 19.86 -16.68
C ARG A 4 -12.80 18.64 -15.89
N TYR A 5 -13.74 17.89 -16.46
CA TYR A 5 -14.01 16.55 -15.97
C TYR A 5 -12.82 15.69 -16.38
N SER A 6 -12.08 15.17 -15.41
CA SER A 6 -11.20 14.02 -15.66
C SER A 6 -12.09 12.87 -16.10
N GLU A 7 -11.82 12.33 -17.30
CA GLU A 7 -12.53 11.17 -17.80
C GLU A 7 -12.45 10.05 -16.75
N TRP A 8 -13.60 9.48 -16.41
CA TRP A 8 -13.71 8.43 -15.43
C TRP A 8 -13.19 7.14 -16.06
N ASP A 9 -11.98 6.74 -15.68
CA ASP A 9 -11.36 5.51 -16.16
C ASP A 9 -11.84 4.32 -15.34
N ILE A 10 -12.62 3.45 -15.98
CA ILE A 10 -13.25 2.26 -15.39
C ILE A 10 -12.22 1.15 -15.12
N ASN A 11 -11.08 1.19 -15.79
CA ASN A 11 -10.07 0.15 -15.70
C ASN A 11 -9.33 0.24 -14.35
N ASN A 12 -9.10 1.47 -13.85
CA ASN A 12 -8.58 1.74 -12.51
C ASN A 12 -9.43 1.20 -11.33
N LEU A 13 -10.65 0.73 -11.58
CA LEU A 13 -11.53 0.15 -10.55
C LEU A 13 -11.48 -1.39 -10.52
N LEU A 14 -10.97 -2.03 -11.58
CA LEU A 14 -10.90 -3.48 -11.73
C LEU A 14 -9.52 -4.05 -11.40
N ASP A 15 -8.57 -3.17 -11.08
CA ASP A 15 -7.20 -3.54 -10.71
C ASP A 15 -7.19 -4.23 -9.34
N SER A 16 -7.20 -5.56 -9.40
CA SER A 16 -7.10 -6.47 -8.26
C SER A 16 -5.72 -6.45 -7.60
N ASP A 17 -4.81 -5.58 -8.04
CA ASP A 17 -3.41 -5.55 -7.64
C ASP A 17 -2.91 -4.13 -7.29
N LYS A 18 -3.76 -3.27 -6.73
CA LYS A 18 -3.28 -1.97 -6.21
C LYS A 18 -2.25 -2.21 -5.09
N PRO A 19 -0.98 -1.82 -5.29
CA PRO A 19 0.10 -2.12 -4.35
C PRO A 19 -0.14 -1.45 -2.99
N PHE A 20 -0.72 -0.25 -3.00
CA PHE A 20 -1.13 0.46 -1.79
C PHE A 20 -2.15 -0.32 -0.97
N ASP A 21 -3.22 -0.85 -1.58
CA ASP A 21 -4.29 -1.54 -0.85
C ASP A 21 -3.76 -2.80 -0.15
N LYS A 22 -2.87 -3.54 -0.81
CA LYS A 22 -2.20 -4.71 -0.22
C LYS A 22 -1.32 -4.35 0.99
N LEU A 23 -0.51 -3.30 0.87
CA LEU A 23 0.33 -2.83 1.97
C LEU A 23 -0.51 -2.24 3.10
N TRP A 24 -1.61 -1.56 2.78
CA TRP A 24 -2.55 -1.01 3.74
C TRP A 24 -3.22 -2.11 4.56
N ASP A 25 -3.71 -3.17 3.91
CA ASP A 25 -4.32 -4.31 4.58
C ASP A 25 -3.32 -5.04 5.49
N LEU A 26 -2.07 -5.20 5.05
CA LEU A 26 -1.01 -5.76 5.88
C LEU A 26 -0.67 -4.84 7.07
N PHE A 27 -0.57 -3.54 6.84
CA PHE A 27 -0.34 -2.54 7.88
C PHE A 27 -1.45 -2.55 8.94
N GLN A 28 -2.72 -2.66 8.56
CA GLN A 28 -3.84 -2.75 9.52
C GLN A 28 -3.75 -4.01 10.41
N GLN A 29 -3.29 -5.13 9.86
CA GLN A 29 -3.05 -6.35 10.64
C GLN A 29 -1.91 -6.14 11.64
N LEU A 30 -0.79 -5.57 11.20
CA LEU A 30 0.35 -5.25 12.06
C LEU A 30 -0.03 -4.24 13.15
N LEU A 31 -0.85 -3.24 12.82
CA LEU A 31 -1.35 -2.25 13.76
C LEU A 31 -2.23 -2.90 14.84
N THR A 32 -3.04 -3.89 14.46
CA THR A 32 -3.84 -4.68 15.41
C THR A 32 -2.95 -5.46 16.37
N ILE A 33 -1.89 -6.10 15.85
CA ILE A 33 -0.90 -6.85 16.66
C ILE A 33 -0.11 -5.90 17.58
N ALA A 34 0.23 -4.71 17.08
CA ALA A 34 0.93 -3.67 17.81
C ALA A 34 0.04 -2.92 18.82
N SER A 35 -1.22 -3.36 19.03
CA SER A 35 -2.17 -2.71 19.94
C SER A 35 -2.39 -1.22 19.62
N GLY A 36 -2.32 -0.85 18.34
CA GLY A 36 -2.46 0.54 17.88
C GLY A 36 -1.15 1.36 17.88
N ASP A 37 0.00 0.76 18.20
CA ASP A 37 1.30 1.43 18.07
C ASP A 37 1.72 1.52 16.58
N ILE A 38 1.55 2.71 16.02
CA ILE A 38 1.86 3.01 14.60
C ILE A 38 3.36 2.84 14.33
N SER A 39 4.22 3.30 15.23
CA SER A 39 5.68 3.24 15.04
C SER A 39 6.18 1.81 15.00
N GLN A 40 5.65 0.94 15.86
CA GLN A 40 5.99 -0.49 15.82
C GLN A 40 5.44 -1.18 14.57
N ALA A 41 4.19 -0.90 14.21
CA ALA A 41 3.58 -1.48 13.01
C ALA A 41 4.36 -1.12 11.73
N LEU A 42 4.80 0.13 11.57
CA LEU A 42 5.63 0.57 10.44
C LEU A 42 7.02 -0.07 10.45
N SER A 43 7.62 -0.26 11.64
CA SER A 43 8.91 -0.97 11.75
C SER A 43 8.77 -2.41 11.28
N TRP A 44 7.75 -3.14 11.75
CA TRP A 44 7.52 -4.52 11.32
C TRP A 44 7.16 -4.63 9.85
N LEU A 45 6.40 -3.68 9.31
CA LEU A 45 6.08 -3.64 7.88
C LEU A 45 7.36 -3.50 7.04
N THR A 46 8.26 -2.62 7.47
CA THR A 46 9.57 -2.41 6.83
C THR A 46 10.47 -3.64 6.94
N ASP A 47 10.46 -4.34 8.09
CA ASP A 47 11.25 -5.55 8.29
C ASP A 47 10.71 -6.72 7.45
N LEU A 48 9.39 -6.87 7.36
CA LEU A 48 8.74 -7.88 6.52
C LEU A 48 9.02 -7.66 5.03
N ASP A 49 8.99 -6.40 4.59
CA ASP A 49 9.31 -6.07 3.20
C ASP A 49 10.76 -6.41 2.86
N LYS A 50 11.72 -6.14 3.76
CA LYS A 50 13.12 -6.55 3.57
C LYS A 50 13.32 -8.07 3.54
N GLU A 51 12.54 -8.82 4.32
CA GLU A 51 12.70 -10.28 4.41
C GLU A 51 12.03 -11.00 3.24
N TYR A 52 10.86 -10.52 2.80
CA TYR A 52 10.02 -11.19 1.82
C TYR A 52 9.93 -10.50 0.46
N ASN A 53 10.57 -9.33 0.31
CA ASN A 53 10.52 -8.49 -0.89
C ASN A 53 9.06 -8.30 -1.35
N ILE A 54 8.22 -7.80 -0.44
CA ILE A 54 6.77 -7.69 -0.67
C ILE A 54 6.52 -6.69 -1.80
N THR A 55 7.28 -5.60 -1.81
CA THR A 55 7.19 -4.55 -2.83
C THR A 55 7.67 -4.96 -4.21
N ASP A 56 8.61 -5.91 -4.29
CA ASP A 56 9.14 -6.42 -5.56
C ASP A 56 8.10 -7.21 -6.37
N GLN A 57 6.98 -7.58 -5.72
CA GLN A 57 5.86 -8.28 -6.36
C GLN A 57 4.89 -7.32 -7.05
N PHE A 58 5.09 -6.01 -6.95
CA PHE A 58 4.24 -5.00 -7.59
C PHE A 58 4.78 -4.61 -8.97
N GLU A 59 3.90 -4.48 -9.96
CA GLU A 59 4.30 -4.25 -11.36
C GLU A 59 4.91 -2.85 -11.62
N GLU A 60 4.72 -1.88 -10.72
CA GLU A 60 5.07 -0.47 -10.94
C GLU A 60 6.30 0.03 -10.15
N ASP A 61 7.22 -0.86 -9.74
CA ASP A 61 8.36 -0.50 -8.86
C ASP A 61 7.92 0.19 -7.55
N TYR A 62 6.69 -0.08 -7.10
CA TYR A 62 6.10 0.54 -5.90
C TYR A 62 6.83 0.06 -4.65
N SER A 63 7.44 0.97 -3.89
CA SER A 63 8.26 0.62 -2.71
C SER A 63 7.55 0.88 -1.39
N ILE A 64 8.11 0.38 -0.28
CA ILE A 64 7.59 0.72 1.05
C ILE A 64 7.70 2.22 1.35
N GLY A 65 8.66 2.91 0.70
CA GLY A 65 8.84 4.35 0.81
C GLY A 65 7.71 5.15 0.17
N ASP A 66 7.01 4.58 -0.81
CA ASP A 66 5.84 5.20 -1.45
C ASP A 66 4.57 5.05 -0.57
N PHE A 67 4.59 4.13 0.40
CA PHE A 67 3.52 3.93 1.37
C PHE A 67 3.58 4.88 2.57
N ILE A 68 4.76 5.39 2.94
CA ILE A 68 4.99 6.25 4.12
C ILE A 68 5.02 7.73 3.74
#